data_AF-A0A370LT24-F1
#
_entry.id   AF-A0A370LT24-F1
#
_cell.length_a   1.000
_cell.length_b   1.000
_cell.length_c   1.000
_cell.angle_alpha   90.00
_cell.angle_beta   90.00
_cell.angle_gamma   90.00
#
_symmetry.space_group_name_H-M   'P 1'
#
loop_
_entity.id
_entity.type
_entity.pdbx_description
1 polymer ?
#
loop_
_entity_poly.entity_id
_entity_poly.type
_entity_poly.pdbx_seq_one_letter_code
_entity_poly.pdbx_strand_id
1 'polypeptide(L)'
;MAKGSTKFSVKKKLFLINCILLTAALLASGFAISQFINLGQQLHDGAITQIQIEQTIQSVIIIQISLASIAVGVNGYSFLFARKLTNPIIEAANAVKKISEGDLTVMISQSKSKDELGELTNALHSMSENLRNLVTDVRETAIKVASDSRESAAATEELNSSVEEVAATVQQIASGSQTQALELASAKAIVENVRNTNSADGSSAADKMSRIIELTNQSSEKVKSLADKSAKITSVVETIRDIAEKTNLLALNAAIEAARAGESGRGFAVVADEVRRLAEGSAKSSEEIDNLIREIQEEIQHTVKGIDSSAQEIEEGREVVDMSLKALVEIGNKVAEVAAVAEENASATDQASAAVDQQTTATAEISHSSQSTATLAEELENKVSKFKLSDNSEESPSDLPIKELEKSQNLAPQEQIIETKNGLMTKLFSKKKDKTNTKSEFDQLASDTLGDDEN
;
A
#
# COMPACT_ATOMS: atom_id res chain seq x y z
N MET A 1 -20.04 35.10 54.73
CA MET A 1 -21.36 35.05 55.39
C MET A 1 -21.89 33.61 55.35
N ALA A 2 -21.88 32.91 56.48
CA ALA A 2 -22.80 31.82 56.76
C ALA A 2 -22.92 31.72 58.28
N LYS A 3 -24.11 32.06 58.76
CA LYS A 3 -24.54 32.17 60.16
C LYS A 3 -24.30 30.88 60.93
N GLY A 4 -24.11 31.05 62.24
CA GLY A 4 -23.93 29.97 63.20
C GLY A 4 -24.93 28.84 63.02
N SER A 5 -24.41 27.63 62.81
CA SER A 5 -25.13 26.44 63.20
C SER A 5 -24.82 26.20 64.67
N THR A 6 -25.78 26.52 65.53
CA THR A 6 -25.88 25.91 66.85
C THR A 6 -26.00 24.40 66.63
N LYS A 7 -24.88 23.69 66.48
CA LYS A 7 -24.83 22.23 66.59
C LYS A 7 -25.15 21.89 68.05
N PHE A 8 -26.45 21.85 68.35
CA PHE A 8 -27.00 21.24 69.55
C PHE A 8 -26.67 19.75 69.47
N SER A 9 -25.45 19.40 69.92
CA SER A 9 -24.93 18.03 69.97
C SER A 9 -25.91 17.14 70.73
N VAL A 10 -26.05 15.89 70.31
CA VAL A 10 -26.79 14.85 71.05
C VAL A 10 -26.37 14.81 72.53
N LYS A 11 -25.08 15.11 72.82
CA LYS A 11 -24.56 15.29 74.18
C LYS A 11 -25.26 16.42 74.95
N LYS A 12 -25.57 17.56 74.31
CA LYS A 12 -26.31 18.67 74.92
C LYS A 12 -27.79 18.33 75.12
N LYS A 13 -28.42 17.57 74.21
CA LYS A 13 -29.81 17.08 74.40
C LYS A 13 -29.90 16.07 75.54
N LEU A 14 -28.94 15.15 75.63
CA LEU A 14 -28.79 14.25 76.78
C LEU A 14 -28.55 15.02 78.08
N PHE A 15 -27.68 16.02 78.06
CA PHE A 15 -27.44 16.88 79.21
C PHE A 15 -28.73 17.60 79.66
N LEU A 16 -29.53 18.09 78.71
CA LEU A 16 -30.82 18.71 79.02
C LEU A 16 -31.80 17.72 79.66
N ILE A 17 -31.88 16.48 79.14
CA ILE A 17 -32.68 15.40 79.72
C ILE A 17 -32.19 15.07 81.14
N ASN A 18 -30.88 15.00 81.34
CA ASN A 18 -30.28 14.77 82.65
C ASN A 18 -30.59 15.92 83.63
N CYS A 19 -30.55 17.18 83.17
CA CYS A 19 -30.95 18.34 83.96
C CYS A 19 -32.44 18.27 84.34
N ILE A 20 -33.32 17.90 83.41
CA ILE A 20 -34.77 17.76 83.68
C ILE A 20 -35.00 16.65 84.72
N LEU A 21 -34.34 15.50 84.59
CA LEU A 21 -34.44 14.40 85.56
C LEU A 21 -33.89 14.78 86.93
N LEU A 22 -32.79 15.53 86.98
CA LEU A 22 -32.22 16.06 88.22
C LEU A 22 -33.18 17.06 88.90
N THR A 23 -33.82 17.93 88.12
CA THR A 23 -34.84 18.86 88.66
C THR A 23 -36.07 18.13 89.18
N ALA A 24 -36.53 17.07 88.50
CA ALA A 24 -37.63 16.24 88.98
C ALA A 24 -37.27 15.53 90.29
N ALA A 25 -36.03 15.04 90.42
CA ALA A 25 -35.53 14.45 91.66
C ALA A 25 -35.44 15.46 92.81
N LEU A 26 -35.01 16.70 92.55
CA LEU A 26 -34.99 17.80 93.52
C LEU A 26 -36.39 18.24 93.96
N LEU A 27 -37.36 18.27 93.04
CA LEU A 27 -38.75 18.57 93.39
C LEU A 27 -39.36 17.46 94.25
N ALA A 28 -39.07 16.19 93.94
CA ALA A 28 -39.52 15.05 94.73
C ALA A 28 -38.88 15.01 96.13
N SER A 29 -37.62 15.42 96.28
CA SER A 29 -36.98 15.57 97.59
C SER A 29 -37.58 16.74 98.38
N GLY A 30 -37.92 17.85 97.73
CA GLY A 30 -38.66 18.96 98.34
C GLY A 30 -40.04 18.53 98.86
N PHE A 31 -40.79 17.72 98.09
CA PHE A 31 -42.07 17.15 98.54
C PHE A 31 -41.90 16.21 99.74
N ALA A 32 -40.84 15.39 99.76
CA ALA A 32 -40.53 14.52 100.90
C ALA A 32 -40.20 15.31 102.17
N ILE A 33 -39.45 16.43 102.06
CA ILE A 33 -39.19 17.32 103.20
C ILE A 33 -40.49 17.96 103.71
N SER A 34 -41.38 18.40 102.81
CA SER A 34 -42.68 18.96 103.19
C SER A 34 -43.57 17.93 103.92
N GLN A 35 -43.56 16.67 103.49
CA GLN A 35 -44.24 15.56 104.17
C GLN A 35 -43.63 15.31 105.56
N PHE A 36 -42.31 15.38 105.68
CA PHE A 36 -41.60 15.20 106.96
C PHE A 36 -41.88 16.34 107.96
N ILE A 37 -41.93 17.59 107.50
CA ILE A 37 -42.31 18.75 108.32
C ILE A 37 -43.75 18.60 108.81
N ASN A 38 -44.66 18.18 107.94
CA ASN A 38 -46.07 17.96 108.29
C ASN A 38 -46.21 16.83 109.34
N LEU A 39 -45.46 15.73 109.18
CA LEU A 39 -45.37 14.65 110.16
C LEU A 39 -44.82 15.13 111.52
N GLY A 40 -43.82 16.02 111.52
CA GLY A 40 -43.27 16.64 112.72
C GLY A 40 -44.26 17.55 113.47
N GLN A 41 -45.11 18.27 112.72
CA GLN A 41 -46.20 19.08 113.30
C GLN A 41 -47.27 18.22 113.96
N GLN A 42 -47.72 17.15 113.30
CA GLN A 42 -48.73 16.24 113.85
C GLN A 42 -48.23 15.43 115.06
N LEU A 43 -46.91 15.23 115.17
CA LEU A 43 -46.21 14.69 116.35
C LEU A 43 -46.29 15.62 117.57
N HIS A 44 -46.20 16.94 117.37
CA HIS A 44 -46.30 17.94 118.43
C HIS A 44 -47.72 18.04 119.02
N ASP A 45 -48.73 17.86 118.17
CA ASP A 45 -50.16 17.93 118.54
C ASP A 45 -50.71 16.62 119.16
N GLY A 46 -49.86 15.61 119.37
CA GLY A 46 -50.23 14.34 120.01
C GLY A 46 -51.18 13.44 119.18
N ALA A 47 -51.32 13.70 117.88
CA ALA A 47 -52.34 13.10 117.02
C ALA A 47 -51.92 11.78 116.34
N ILE A 48 -50.69 11.31 116.53
CA ILE A 48 -50.15 10.14 115.81
C ILE A 48 -49.42 9.17 116.76
N THR A 49 -49.65 7.87 116.55
CA THR A 49 -48.94 6.78 117.26
C THR A 49 -47.55 6.50 116.67
N GLN A 50 -46.60 6.01 117.49
CA GLN A 50 -45.21 5.72 117.09
C GLN A 50 -45.10 4.83 115.83
N ILE A 51 -46.07 3.95 115.60
CA ILE A 51 -46.13 3.02 114.46
C ILE A 51 -46.39 3.73 113.12
N GLN A 52 -47.24 4.77 113.10
CA GLN A 52 -47.58 5.49 111.86
C GLN A 52 -46.41 6.36 111.36
N ILE A 53 -45.53 6.80 112.26
CA ILE A 53 -44.31 7.55 111.94
C ILE A 53 -43.30 6.64 111.22
N GLU A 54 -43.06 5.44 111.74
CA GLU A 54 -42.15 4.47 111.10
C GLU A 54 -42.63 4.07 109.70
N GLN A 55 -43.94 3.86 109.52
CA GLN A 55 -44.53 3.55 108.21
C GLN A 55 -44.36 4.70 107.20
N THR A 56 -44.56 5.95 107.64
CA THR A 56 -44.40 7.12 106.78
C THR A 56 -42.93 7.31 106.38
N ILE A 57 -41.98 7.18 107.31
CA ILE A 57 -40.55 7.27 107.04
C ILE A 57 -40.09 6.17 106.06
N GLN A 58 -40.52 4.92 106.26
CA GLN A 58 -40.17 3.82 105.35
C GLN A 58 -40.73 4.07 103.93
N SER A 59 -41.98 4.53 103.80
CA SER A 59 -42.57 4.82 102.50
C SER A 59 -41.83 5.94 101.76
N VAL A 60 -41.39 6.99 102.46
CA VAL A 60 -40.61 8.10 101.87
C VAL A 60 -39.21 7.64 101.43
N ILE A 61 -38.51 6.82 102.24
CA ILE A 61 -37.20 6.27 101.88
C ILE A 61 -37.28 5.39 100.63
N ILE A 62 -38.29 4.51 100.56
CA ILE A 62 -38.49 3.62 99.41
C ILE A 62 -38.76 4.43 98.14
N ILE A 63 -39.58 5.49 98.22
CA ILE A 63 -39.84 6.38 97.07
C ILE A 63 -38.55 7.06 96.61
N GLN A 64 -37.72 7.57 97.52
CA GLN A 64 -36.46 8.24 97.17
C GLN A 64 -35.44 7.28 96.55
N ILE A 65 -35.29 6.06 97.09
CA ILE A 65 -34.40 5.04 96.51
C ILE A 65 -34.90 4.60 95.12
N SER A 66 -36.22 4.43 94.97
CA SER A 66 -36.83 4.10 93.67
C SER A 66 -36.59 5.21 92.65
N LEU A 67 -36.74 6.47 93.04
CA LEU A 67 -36.46 7.61 92.17
C LEU A 67 -34.98 7.70 91.78
N ALA A 68 -34.07 7.49 92.74
CA ALA A 68 -32.63 7.54 92.51
C ALA A 68 -32.17 6.40 91.57
N SER A 69 -32.69 5.18 91.76
CA SER A 69 -32.40 4.05 90.87
C SER A 69 -32.91 4.26 89.45
N ILE A 70 -34.12 4.81 89.28
CA ILE A 70 -34.67 5.20 87.97
C ILE A 70 -33.77 6.27 87.33
N ALA A 71 -33.36 7.29 88.10
CA ALA A 71 -32.48 8.34 87.59
C ALA A 71 -31.14 7.77 87.11
N VAL A 72 -30.49 6.92 87.89
CA VAL A 72 -29.22 6.27 87.49
C VAL A 72 -29.42 5.37 86.26
N GLY A 73 -30.50 4.60 86.21
CA GLY A 73 -30.83 3.74 85.07
C GLY A 73 -31.06 4.52 83.77
N VAL A 74 -31.84 5.61 83.82
CA VAL A 74 -32.10 6.46 82.65
C VAL A 74 -30.83 7.19 82.19
N ASN A 75 -30.00 7.66 83.12
CA ASN A 75 -28.72 8.29 82.80
C ASN A 75 -27.74 7.29 82.14
N GLY A 76 -27.61 6.08 82.71
CA GLY A 76 -26.76 5.02 82.18
C GLY A 76 -27.23 4.54 80.80
N TYR A 77 -28.52 4.31 80.63
CA TYR A 77 -29.12 3.96 79.33
C TYR A 77 -28.91 5.06 78.30
N SER A 78 -29.15 6.32 78.68
CA SER A 78 -28.93 7.48 77.80
C SER A 78 -27.48 7.54 77.35
N PHE A 79 -26.51 7.40 78.27
CA PHE A 79 -25.08 7.43 77.92
C PHE A 79 -24.69 6.30 76.96
N LEU A 80 -25.17 5.08 77.20
CA LEU A 80 -24.93 3.93 76.31
C LEU A 80 -25.60 4.12 74.94
N PHE A 81 -26.83 4.63 74.90
CA PHE A 81 -27.56 4.92 73.66
C PHE A 81 -26.87 6.02 72.85
N ALA A 82 -26.46 7.10 73.51
CA ALA A 82 -25.69 8.17 72.89
C ALA A 82 -24.38 7.66 72.30
N ARG A 83 -23.68 6.76 72.99
CA ARG A 83 -22.43 6.16 72.49
C ARG A 83 -22.68 5.22 71.30
N LYS A 84 -23.73 4.39 71.36
CA LYS A 84 -24.10 3.48 70.26
C LYS A 84 -24.60 4.21 69.01
N LEU A 85 -25.27 5.35 69.15
CA LEU A 85 -25.79 6.12 68.02
C LEU A 85 -24.78 7.14 67.48
N THR A 86 -24.11 7.88 68.36
CA THR A 86 -23.28 9.03 67.96
C THR A 86 -21.93 8.62 67.38
N ASN A 87 -21.31 7.55 67.90
CA ASN A 87 -19.97 7.15 67.44
C ASN A 87 -19.98 6.67 65.98
N PRO A 88 -20.87 5.75 65.53
CA PRO A 88 -20.92 5.32 64.14
C PRO A 88 -21.22 6.47 63.18
N ILE A 89 -22.08 7.42 63.58
CA ILE A 89 -22.39 8.60 62.76
C ILE A 89 -21.15 9.50 62.60
N ILE A 90 -20.36 9.69 63.67
CA ILE A 90 -19.12 10.49 63.60
C ILE A 90 -18.08 9.78 62.72
N GLU A 91 -17.94 8.46 62.85
CA GLU A 91 -17.03 7.67 62.01
C GLU A 91 -17.42 7.73 60.54
N ALA A 92 -18.71 7.53 60.22
CA ALA A 92 -19.25 7.67 58.89
C ALA A 92 -19.04 9.10 58.33
N ALA A 93 -19.31 10.14 59.12
CA ALA A 93 -19.10 11.53 58.70
C ALA A 93 -17.62 11.83 58.44
N ASN A 94 -16.71 11.29 59.25
CA ASN A 94 -15.27 11.44 59.05
C ASN A 94 -14.79 10.66 57.80
N ALA A 95 -15.33 9.47 57.55
CA ALA A 95 -15.02 8.69 56.36
C ALA A 95 -15.47 9.41 55.08
N VAL A 96 -16.72 9.91 55.05
CA VAL A 96 -17.23 10.71 53.93
C VAL A 96 -16.39 11.98 53.73
N LYS A 97 -15.97 12.65 54.81
CA LYS A 97 -15.10 13.82 54.71
C LYS A 97 -13.77 13.48 54.01
N LYS A 98 -13.12 12.38 54.43
CA LYS A 98 -11.88 11.91 53.79
C LYS A 98 -12.09 11.53 52.32
N ILE A 99 -13.17 10.83 51.99
CA ILE A 99 -13.55 10.50 50.61
C ILE A 99 -13.73 11.77 49.78
N SER A 100 -14.39 12.81 50.33
CA SER A 100 -14.59 14.09 49.65
C SER A 100 -13.29 14.89 49.43
N GLU A 101 -12.26 14.61 50.24
CA GLU A 101 -10.91 15.16 50.10
C GLU A 101 -10.04 14.32 49.14
N GLY A 102 -10.59 13.25 48.54
CA GLY A 102 -9.91 12.36 47.59
C GLY A 102 -9.22 11.16 48.25
N ASP A 103 -9.36 10.95 49.55
CA ASP A 103 -8.75 9.80 50.23
C ASP A 103 -9.68 8.57 50.18
N LEU A 104 -9.46 7.70 49.18
CA LEU A 104 -10.19 6.44 48.98
C LEU A 104 -9.50 5.24 49.66
N THR A 105 -8.46 5.48 50.47
CA THR A 105 -7.82 4.44 51.30
C THR A 105 -8.65 4.09 52.54
N VAL A 106 -9.68 4.88 52.81
CA VAL A 106 -10.51 4.72 54.01
C VAL A 106 -11.32 3.44 53.96
N MET A 107 -10.99 2.51 54.85
CA MET A 107 -11.77 1.30 55.05
C MET A 107 -12.97 1.59 55.94
N ILE A 108 -14.16 1.64 55.33
CA ILE A 108 -15.43 1.61 56.05
C ILE A 108 -15.75 0.15 56.31
N SER A 109 -15.57 -0.31 57.54
CA SER A 109 -15.90 -1.69 57.91
C SER A 109 -17.38 -1.98 57.70
N GLN A 110 -17.70 -3.12 57.08
CA GLN A 110 -19.08 -3.57 56.95
C GLN A 110 -19.73 -3.74 58.32
N SER A 111 -20.90 -3.14 58.49
CA SER A 111 -21.64 -3.22 59.74
C SER A 111 -22.45 -4.51 59.79
N LYS A 112 -22.31 -5.25 60.89
CA LYS A 112 -23.17 -6.40 61.21
C LYS A 112 -24.53 -6.00 61.78
N SER A 113 -24.72 -4.70 62.05
CA SER A 113 -25.98 -4.17 62.54
C SER A 113 -27.05 -4.21 61.45
N LYS A 114 -28.27 -4.59 61.82
CA LYS A 114 -29.43 -4.63 60.89
C LYS A 114 -30.33 -3.39 61.00
N ASP A 115 -29.84 -2.35 61.68
CA ASP A 115 -30.53 -1.08 61.81
C ASP A 115 -30.16 -0.10 60.68
N GLU A 116 -30.78 1.07 60.67
CA GLU A 116 -30.59 2.11 59.67
C GLU A 116 -29.14 2.61 59.62
N LEU A 117 -28.41 2.52 60.74
CA LEU A 117 -26.99 2.86 60.82
C LEU A 117 -26.13 1.79 60.13
N GLY A 118 -26.49 0.52 60.29
CA GLY A 118 -25.89 -0.59 59.57
C GLY A 118 -26.08 -0.45 58.07
N GLU A 119 -27.31 -0.14 57.64
CA GLU A 119 -27.63 0.11 56.23
C GLU A 119 -26.83 1.30 55.67
N LEU A 120 -26.77 2.43 56.39
CA LEU A 120 -25.96 3.59 56.01
C LEU A 120 -24.48 3.25 55.88
N THR A 121 -23.92 2.52 56.85
CA THR A 121 -22.50 2.14 56.85
C THR A 121 -22.17 1.23 55.67
N ASN A 122 -23.04 0.27 55.37
CA ASN A 122 -22.88 -0.63 54.23
C ASN A 122 -23.04 0.10 52.89
N ALA A 123 -24.01 1.02 52.78
CA ALA A 123 -24.16 1.86 51.58
C ALA A 123 -22.92 2.75 51.35
N LEU A 124 -22.36 3.34 52.40
CA LEU A 124 -21.12 4.12 52.32
C LEU A 124 -19.91 3.26 51.95
N HIS A 125 -19.83 2.03 52.47
CA HIS A 125 -18.81 1.05 52.07
C HIS A 125 -18.89 0.77 50.57
N SER A 126 -20.07 0.40 50.05
CA SER A 126 -20.25 0.13 48.62
C SER A 126 -19.97 1.37 47.75
N MET A 127 -20.33 2.57 48.21
CA MET A 127 -19.98 3.82 47.50
C MET A 127 -18.46 4.02 47.42
N SER A 128 -17.75 3.84 48.54
CA SER A 128 -16.29 3.97 48.60
C SER A 128 -15.60 2.94 47.69
N GLU A 129 -16.06 1.69 47.73
CA GLU A 129 -15.56 0.60 46.89
C GLU A 129 -15.78 0.88 45.40
N ASN A 130 -16.99 1.28 45.00
CA ASN A 130 -17.30 1.61 43.62
C ASN A 130 -16.49 2.81 43.11
N LEU A 131 -16.31 3.86 43.93
CA LEU A 131 -15.46 5.00 43.59
C LEU A 131 -13.99 4.58 43.44
N ARG A 132 -13.50 3.71 44.33
CA ARG A 132 -12.14 3.18 44.26
C ARG A 132 -11.92 2.42 42.96
N ASN A 133 -12.82 1.49 42.62
CA ASN A 133 -12.73 0.71 41.39
C ASN A 133 -12.81 1.61 40.15
N LEU A 134 -13.73 2.58 40.11
CA LEU A 134 -13.82 3.54 39.01
C LEU A 134 -12.53 4.36 38.84
N VAL A 135 -11.95 4.87 39.93
CA VAL A 135 -10.69 5.63 39.89
C VAL A 135 -9.53 4.74 39.40
N THR A 136 -9.47 3.49 39.84
CA THR A 136 -8.49 2.50 39.33
C THR A 136 -8.67 2.27 37.84
N ASP A 137 -9.89 1.96 37.38
CA ASP A 137 -10.18 1.67 35.97
C ASP A 137 -9.84 2.88 35.07
N VAL A 138 -10.19 4.09 35.50
CA VAL A 138 -9.88 5.33 34.76
C VAL A 138 -8.36 5.55 34.70
N ARG A 139 -7.63 5.30 35.80
CA ARG A 139 -6.17 5.43 35.84
C ARG A 139 -5.50 4.44 34.89
N GLU A 140 -5.88 3.16 34.94
CA GLU A 140 -5.33 2.13 34.06
C GLU A 140 -5.64 2.42 32.59
N THR A 141 -6.87 2.84 32.30
CA THR A 141 -7.29 3.23 30.94
C THR A 141 -6.50 4.44 30.45
N ALA A 142 -6.27 5.45 31.28
CA ALA A 142 -5.47 6.63 30.91
C ALA A 142 -4.02 6.25 30.57
N ILE A 143 -3.37 5.43 31.40
CA ILE A 143 -2.00 4.94 31.14
C ILE A 143 -1.96 4.16 29.82
N LYS A 144 -2.94 3.28 29.59
CA LYS A 144 -3.03 2.49 28.35
C LYS A 144 -3.23 3.40 27.13
N VAL A 145 -4.13 4.37 27.19
CA VAL A 145 -4.36 5.33 26.10
C VAL A 145 -3.11 6.15 25.81
N ALA A 146 -2.38 6.60 26.84
CA ALA A 146 -1.12 7.31 26.66
C ALA A 146 -0.06 6.44 25.97
N SER A 147 0.06 5.17 26.37
CA SER A 147 0.96 4.21 25.75
C SER A 147 0.61 3.93 24.29
N ASP A 148 -0.65 3.58 24.01
CA ASP A 148 -1.16 3.28 22.67
C ASP A 148 -0.99 4.51 21.74
N SER A 149 -1.17 5.72 22.29
CA SER A 149 -0.96 6.97 21.53
C SER A 149 0.51 7.20 21.17
N ARG A 150 1.46 6.90 22.07
CA ARG A 150 2.90 6.99 21.76
C ARG A 150 3.34 5.94 20.74
N GLU A 151 2.83 4.72 20.85
CA GLU A 151 3.06 3.67 19.85
C GLU A 151 2.51 4.09 18.47
N SER A 152 1.30 4.66 18.44
CA SER A 152 0.71 5.21 17.22
C SER A 152 1.57 6.34 16.62
N ALA A 153 2.12 7.24 17.45
CA ALA A 153 3.02 8.29 16.97
C ALA A 153 4.30 7.72 16.33
N ALA A 154 4.92 6.70 16.94
CA ALA A 154 6.08 6.01 16.39
C ALA A 154 5.76 5.29 15.08
N ALA A 155 4.63 4.56 15.02
CA ALA A 155 4.17 3.92 13.80
C ALA A 155 3.88 4.95 12.67
N THR A 156 3.43 6.14 13.04
CA THR A 156 3.18 7.24 12.10
C THR A 156 4.49 7.83 11.54
N GLU A 157 5.56 7.91 12.33
CA GLU A 157 6.89 8.31 11.84
C GLU A 157 7.46 7.30 10.82
N GLU A 158 7.29 6.02 11.08
CA GLU A 158 7.65 4.95 10.13
C GLU A 158 6.82 5.07 8.84
N LEU A 159 5.50 5.23 8.97
CA LEU A 159 4.59 5.47 7.84
C LEU A 159 5.01 6.69 7.01
N ASN A 160 5.41 7.78 7.65
CA ASN A 160 5.89 8.96 6.95
C ASN A 160 7.14 8.67 6.12
N SER A 161 8.06 7.85 6.63
CA SER A 161 9.25 7.42 5.89
C SER A 161 8.87 6.56 4.68
N SER A 162 7.91 5.65 4.82
CA SER A 162 7.37 4.88 3.69
C SER A 162 6.67 5.76 2.65
N VAL A 163 5.94 6.80 3.08
CA VAL A 163 5.32 7.76 2.16
C VAL A 163 6.36 8.54 1.37
N GLU A 164 7.47 8.95 2.00
CA GLU A 164 8.60 9.60 1.30
C GLU A 164 9.24 8.67 0.26
N GLU A 165 9.38 7.37 0.57
CA GLU A 165 9.88 6.37 -0.38
C GLU A 165 8.91 6.19 -1.56
N VAL A 166 7.61 6.07 -1.29
CA VAL A 166 6.58 6.00 -2.33
C VAL A 166 6.62 7.26 -3.20
N ALA A 167 6.73 8.45 -2.61
CA ALA A 167 6.86 9.70 -3.35
C ALA A 167 8.08 9.70 -4.30
N ALA A 168 9.22 9.20 -3.83
CA ALA A 168 10.42 9.06 -4.65
C ALA A 168 10.21 8.08 -5.81
N THR A 169 9.54 6.95 -5.57
CA THR A 169 9.21 6.00 -6.65
C THR A 169 8.25 6.59 -7.69
N VAL A 170 7.22 7.33 -7.26
CA VAL A 170 6.29 8.03 -8.16
C VAL A 170 7.04 9.05 -9.02
N GLN A 171 7.96 9.81 -8.43
CA GLN A 171 8.81 10.76 -9.17
C GLN A 171 9.69 10.05 -10.21
N GLN A 172 10.24 8.89 -9.87
CA GLN A 172 11.05 8.08 -10.78
C GLN A 172 10.20 7.53 -11.94
N ILE A 173 8.99 7.04 -11.66
CA ILE A 173 8.05 6.56 -12.67
C ILE A 173 7.62 7.72 -13.60
N ALA A 174 7.40 8.91 -13.06
CA ALA A 174 7.09 10.11 -13.85
C ALA A 174 8.21 10.42 -14.86
N SER A 175 9.46 10.44 -14.38
CA SER A 175 10.63 10.68 -15.23
C SER A 175 10.82 9.57 -16.28
N GLY A 176 10.59 8.32 -15.89
CA GLY A 176 10.64 7.16 -16.79
C GLY A 176 9.58 7.26 -17.89
N SER A 177 8.34 7.59 -17.53
CA SER A 177 7.22 7.76 -18.46
C SER A 177 7.46 8.92 -19.44
N GLN A 178 8.02 10.03 -18.97
CA GLN A 178 8.39 11.15 -19.83
C GLN A 178 9.50 10.78 -20.82
N THR A 179 10.51 10.02 -20.36
CA THR A 179 11.58 9.52 -21.24
C THR A 179 11.02 8.54 -22.27
N GLN A 180 10.16 7.62 -21.83
CA GLN A 180 9.48 6.66 -22.69
C GLN A 180 8.66 7.38 -23.78
N ALA A 181 7.94 8.45 -23.44
CA ALA A 181 7.19 9.25 -24.41
C ALA A 181 8.09 9.92 -25.47
N LEU A 182 9.26 10.40 -25.09
CA LEU A 182 10.25 10.98 -26.04
C LEU A 182 10.83 9.92 -26.97
N GLU A 183 11.18 8.75 -26.43
CA GLU A 183 11.66 7.62 -27.23
C GLU A 183 10.58 7.10 -28.18
N LEU A 184 9.33 7.04 -27.74
CA LEU A 184 8.18 6.68 -28.56
C LEU A 184 7.94 7.66 -29.71
N ALA A 185 8.07 8.96 -29.48
CA ALA A 185 7.97 9.96 -30.54
C ALA A 185 9.04 9.74 -31.61
N SER A 186 10.27 9.43 -31.18
CA SER A 186 11.39 9.11 -32.07
C SER A 186 11.15 7.79 -32.82
N ALA A 187 10.71 6.74 -32.12
CA ALA A 187 10.39 5.44 -32.71
C ALA A 187 9.27 5.55 -33.75
N LYS A 188 8.23 6.33 -33.45
CA LYS A 188 7.14 6.61 -34.39
C LYS A 188 7.65 7.30 -35.65
N ALA A 189 8.50 8.32 -35.52
CA ALA A 189 9.11 9.00 -36.66
C ALA A 189 10.01 8.06 -37.50
N ILE A 190 10.75 7.16 -36.83
CA ILE A 190 11.56 6.15 -37.52
C ILE A 190 10.67 5.17 -38.29
N VAL A 191 9.64 4.62 -37.64
CA VAL A 191 8.70 3.69 -38.30
C VAL A 191 7.98 4.36 -39.46
N GLU A 192 7.60 5.62 -39.34
CA GLU A 192 6.94 6.36 -40.41
C GLU A 192 7.89 6.61 -41.60
N ASN A 193 9.14 7.00 -41.33
CA ASN A 193 10.16 7.11 -42.38
C ASN A 193 10.44 5.77 -43.06
N VAL A 194 10.68 4.71 -42.28
CA VAL A 194 10.93 3.36 -42.81
C VAL A 194 9.73 2.87 -43.60
N ARG A 195 8.50 3.12 -43.13
CA ARG A 195 7.28 2.76 -43.85
C ARG A 195 7.19 3.52 -45.18
N ASN A 196 7.47 4.82 -45.22
CA ASN A 196 7.43 5.60 -46.46
C ASN A 196 8.49 5.14 -47.46
N THR A 197 9.73 4.95 -47.01
CA THR A 197 10.83 4.45 -47.85
C THR A 197 10.56 3.02 -48.31
N ASN A 198 10.23 2.10 -47.41
CA ASN A 198 10.01 0.69 -47.76
C ASN A 198 8.68 0.45 -48.49
N SER A 199 7.65 1.27 -48.32
CA SER A 199 6.46 1.13 -49.17
C SER A 199 6.75 1.54 -50.61
N ALA A 200 7.53 2.61 -50.82
CA ALA A 200 7.99 3.00 -52.15
C ALA A 200 8.97 1.98 -52.74
N ASP A 201 10.01 1.61 -51.99
CA ASP A 201 11.06 0.70 -52.44
C ASP A 201 10.58 -0.75 -52.52
N GLY A 202 9.76 -1.20 -51.58
CA GLY A 202 9.17 -2.53 -51.54
C GLY A 202 8.10 -2.73 -52.60
N SER A 203 7.24 -1.73 -52.87
CA SER A 203 6.33 -1.77 -54.03
C SER A 203 7.13 -1.79 -55.33
N SER A 204 8.17 -0.95 -55.43
CA SER A 204 9.08 -0.93 -56.58
C SER A 204 9.82 -2.26 -56.76
N ALA A 205 10.23 -2.92 -55.66
CA ALA A 205 10.87 -4.23 -55.68
C ALA A 205 9.90 -5.32 -56.13
N ALA A 206 8.66 -5.33 -55.62
CA ALA A 206 7.62 -6.26 -56.05
C ALA A 206 7.26 -6.08 -57.53
N ASP A 207 7.17 -4.84 -58.02
CA ASP A 207 6.95 -4.52 -59.42
C ASP A 207 8.11 -4.98 -60.30
N LYS A 208 9.35 -4.74 -59.85
CA LYS A 208 10.56 -5.23 -60.54
C LYS A 208 10.61 -6.75 -60.58
N MET A 209 10.28 -7.45 -59.49
CA MET A 209 10.20 -8.91 -59.49
C MET A 209 9.15 -9.42 -60.47
N SER A 210 7.97 -8.80 -60.51
CA SER A 210 6.93 -9.12 -61.48
C SER A 210 7.42 -8.93 -62.93
N ARG A 211 8.18 -7.86 -63.18
CA ARG A 211 8.81 -7.60 -64.48
C ARG A 211 9.87 -8.64 -64.85
N ILE A 212 10.67 -9.09 -63.87
CA ILE A 212 11.67 -10.13 -64.07
C ILE A 212 10.98 -11.46 -64.38
N ILE A 213 9.91 -11.84 -63.68
CA ILE A 213 9.11 -13.05 -63.99
C ILE A 213 8.65 -13.01 -65.45
N GLU A 214 8.13 -11.88 -65.93
CA GLU A 214 7.70 -11.75 -67.31
C GLU A 214 8.87 -11.90 -68.30
N LEU A 215 10.04 -11.30 -68.02
CA LEU A 215 11.25 -11.45 -68.83
C LEU A 215 11.79 -12.89 -68.83
N THR A 216 11.71 -13.58 -67.69
CA THR A 216 12.11 -14.99 -67.53
C THR A 216 11.19 -15.89 -68.36
N ASN A 217 9.87 -15.66 -68.31
CA ASN A 217 8.90 -16.39 -69.14
C ASN A 217 9.12 -16.16 -70.64
N GLN A 218 9.36 -14.90 -71.06
CA GLN A 218 9.72 -14.60 -72.46
C GLN A 218 11.03 -15.27 -72.89
N SER A 219 12.01 -15.38 -71.98
CA SER A 219 13.26 -16.08 -72.24
C SER A 219 13.04 -17.57 -72.40
N SER A 220 12.19 -18.18 -71.55
CA SER A 220 11.77 -19.58 -71.65
C SER A 220 11.14 -19.88 -73.01
N GLU A 221 10.21 -19.03 -73.48
CA GLU A 221 9.59 -19.19 -74.81
C GLU A 221 10.61 -19.11 -75.96
N LYS A 222 11.55 -18.15 -75.90
CA LYS A 222 12.60 -18.00 -76.92
C LYS A 222 13.53 -19.20 -76.95
N VAL A 223 13.94 -19.72 -75.78
CA VAL A 223 14.79 -20.92 -75.68
C VAL A 223 14.04 -22.16 -76.18
N LYS A 224 12.74 -22.28 -75.87
CA LYS A 224 11.90 -23.36 -76.41
C LYS A 224 11.78 -23.30 -77.94
N SER A 225 11.60 -22.10 -78.50
CA SER A 225 11.63 -21.90 -79.95
C SER A 225 12.99 -22.26 -80.57
N LEU A 226 14.09 -21.98 -79.86
CA LEU A 226 15.43 -22.40 -80.28
C LEU A 226 15.56 -23.93 -80.26
N ALA A 227 15.04 -24.61 -79.23
CA ALA A 227 14.98 -26.07 -79.14
C ALA A 227 14.28 -26.68 -80.36
N ASP A 228 13.10 -26.14 -80.72
CA ASP A 228 12.32 -26.60 -81.87
C ASP A 228 13.07 -26.38 -83.20
N LYS A 229 13.79 -25.26 -83.33
CA LYS A 229 14.63 -24.98 -84.51
C LYS A 229 15.83 -25.92 -84.59
N SER A 230 16.49 -26.21 -83.48
CA SER A 230 17.60 -27.16 -83.43
C SER A 230 17.16 -28.58 -83.79
N ALA A 231 15.97 -29.02 -83.33
CA ALA A 231 15.40 -30.31 -83.73
C ALA A 231 15.10 -30.39 -85.24
N LYS A 232 14.65 -29.29 -85.85
CA LYS A 232 14.47 -29.22 -87.31
C LYS A 232 15.81 -29.31 -88.05
N ILE A 233 16.87 -28.70 -87.53
CA ILE A 233 18.21 -28.80 -88.12
C ILE A 233 18.71 -30.24 -88.08
N THR A 234 18.52 -30.97 -86.97
CA THR A 234 18.86 -32.41 -86.90
C THR A 234 18.24 -33.20 -88.06
N SER A 235 16.94 -33.01 -88.33
CA SER A 235 16.26 -33.70 -89.44
C SER A 235 16.82 -33.33 -90.83
N VAL A 236 17.25 -32.07 -91.01
CA VAL A 236 17.90 -31.63 -92.26
C VAL A 236 19.28 -32.27 -92.40
N VAL A 237 20.07 -32.32 -91.33
CA VAL A 237 21.42 -32.93 -91.31
C VAL A 237 21.34 -34.42 -91.59
N GLU A 238 20.35 -35.11 -91.02
CA GLU A 238 20.07 -36.52 -91.28
C GLU A 238 19.74 -36.76 -92.77
N THR A 239 18.91 -35.89 -93.36
CA THR A 239 18.61 -35.94 -94.80
C THR A 239 19.85 -35.70 -95.67
N ILE A 240 20.73 -34.77 -95.29
CA ILE A 240 21.99 -34.50 -96.01
C ILE A 240 22.92 -35.71 -95.91
N ARG A 241 23.01 -36.34 -94.75
CA ARG A 241 23.79 -37.56 -94.53
C ARG A 241 23.29 -38.70 -95.42
N ASP A 242 21.98 -38.90 -95.48
CA ASP A 242 21.34 -39.89 -96.37
C ASP A 242 21.61 -39.61 -97.85
N ILE A 243 21.57 -38.34 -98.27
CA ILE A 243 21.90 -37.93 -99.64
C ILE A 243 23.38 -38.22 -99.92
N ALA A 244 24.28 -37.90 -98.99
CA ALA A 244 25.70 -38.16 -99.13
C ALA A 244 25.99 -39.66 -99.24
N GLU A 245 25.38 -40.51 -98.41
CA GLU A 245 25.52 -41.97 -98.50
C GLU A 245 24.98 -42.53 -99.84
N LYS A 246 23.80 -42.08 -100.28
CA LYS A 246 23.24 -42.47 -101.59
C LYS A 246 24.11 -42.01 -102.76
N THR A 247 24.65 -40.80 -102.68
CA THR A 247 25.56 -40.24 -103.70
C THR A 247 26.87 -41.01 -103.73
N ASN A 248 27.40 -41.40 -102.58
CA ASN A 248 28.59 -42.24 -102.47
C ASN A 248 28.38 -43.62 -103.13
N LEU A 249 27.22 -44.26 -102.89
CA LEU A 249 26.86 -45.52 -103.55
C LEU A 249 26.66 -45.38 -105.06
N LEU A 250 26.01 -44.30 -105.52
CA LEU A 250 25.84 -43.99 -106.94
C LEU A 250 27.19 -43.75 -107.63
N ALA A 251 28.08 -42.99 -106.99
CA ALA A 251 29.42 -42.71 -107.48
C ALA A 251 30.28 -43.98 -107.53
N LEU A 252 30.17 -44.86 -106.54
CA LEU A 252 30.82 -46.17 -106.54
C LEU A 252 30.34 -47.04 -107.72
N ASN A 253 29.03 -47.12 -107.95
CA ASN A 253 28.46 -47.84 -109.08
C ASN A 253 28.93 -47.26 -110.43
N ALA A 254 29.00 -45.94 -110.54
CA ALA A 254 29.51 -45.26 -111.73
C ALA A 254 31.02 -45.50 -111.95
N ALA A 255 31.82 -45.52 -110.89
CA ALA A 255 33.26 -45.83 -110.96
C ALA A 255 33.50 -47.27 -111.43
N ILE A 256 32.69 -48.24 -110.93
CA ILE A 256 32.73 -49.63 -111.36
C ILE A 256 32.39 -49.75 -112.85
N GLU A 257 31.32 -49.12 -113.32
CA GLU A 257 30.89 -49.22 -114.72
C GLU A 257 31.85 -48.47 -115.66
N ALA A 258 32.46 -47.37 -115.22
CA ALA A 258 33.51 -46.67 -115.93
C ALA A 258 34.80 -47.51 -116.06
N ALA A 259 35.18 -48.25 -115.00
CA ALA A 259 36.28 -49.21 -115.07
C ALA A 259 35.97 -50.38 -116.04
N ARG A 260 34.70 -50.79 -116.12
CA ARG A 260 34.21 -51.85 -117.01
C ARG A 260 34.25 -51.47 -118.49
N ALA A 261 34.08 -50.19 -118.82
CA ALA A 261 34.18 -49.64 -120.17
C ALA A 261 35.65 -49.47 -120.69
N GLY A 262 36.66 -49.83 -119.89
CA GLY A 262 38.07 -49.83 -120.28
C GLY A 262 38.60 -48.44 -120.63
N GLU A 263 39.38 -48.32 -121.71
CA GLU A 263 40.00 -47.05 -122.15
C GLU A 263 38.98 -45.93 -122.45
N SER A 264 37.74 -46.27 -122.84
CA SER A 264 36.69 -45.28 -123.14
C SER A 264 36.02 -44.69 -121.88
N GLY A 265 36.10 -45.39 -120.74
CA GLY A 265 35.50 -44.97 -119.47
C GLY A 265 36.45 -44.19 -118.56
N ARG A 266 37.71 -44.05 -118.95
CA ARG A 266 38.79 -43.52 -118.10
C ARG A 266 38.53 -42.11 -117.54
N GLY A 267 37.96 -41.22 -118.36
CA GLY A 267 37.55 -39.88 -117.93
C GLY A 267 36.35 -39.88 -116.98
N PHE A 268 35.38 -40.78 -117.19
CA PHE A 268 34.22 -40.95 -116.30
C PHE A 268 34.61 -41.56 -114.95
N ALA A 269 35.59 -42.47 -114.92
CA ALA A 269 36.09 -43.07 -113.68
C ALA A 269 36.69 -42.01 -112.74
N VAL A 270 37.46 -41.06 -113.27
CA VAL A 270 38.03 -39.95 -112.49
C VAL A 270 36.94 -39.06 -111.90
N VAL A 271 35.90 -38.74 -112.68
CA VAL A 271 34.77 -37.94 -112.19
C VAL A 271 33.98 -38.70 -111.12
N ALA A 272 33.73 -40.00 -111.32
CA ALA A 272 33.03 -40.84 -110.35
C ALA A 272 33.79 -40.96 -109.02
N ASP A 273 35.12 -41.14 -109.05
CA ASP A 273 35.95 -41.13 -107.83
C ASP A 273 35.95 -39.77 -107.12
N GLU A 274 35.94 -38.65 -107.86
CA GLU A 274 35.86 -37.32 -107.25
C GLU A 274 34.49 -37.06 -106.62
N VAL A 275 33.40 -37.50 -107.26
CA VAL A 275 32.04 -37.44 -106.66
C VAL A 275 31.96 -38.33 -105.42
N ARG A 276 32.58 -39.52 -105.45
CA ARG A 276 32.67 -40.43 -104.29
C ARG A 276 33.37 -39.76 -103.11
N ARG A 277 34.52 -39.12 -103.37
CA ARG A 277 35.31 -38.38 -102.38
C ARG A 277 34.54 -37.18 -101.80
N LEU A 278 33.81 -36.45 -102.64
CA LEU A 278 32.94 -35.35 -102.20
C LEU A 278 31.77 -35.87 -101.34
N ALA A 279 31.18 -37.01 -101.70
CA ALA A 279 30.11 -37.64 -100.94
C ALA A 279 30.58 -38.14 -99.57
N GLU A 280 31.74 -38.80 -99.49
CA GLU A 280 32.38 -39.18 -98.21
C GLU A 280 32.69 -37.94 -97.35
N GLY A 281 33.22 -36.88 -97.95
CA GLY A 281 33.45 -35.60 -97.27
C GLY A 281 32.17 -34.98 -96.73
N SER A 282 31.08 -35.00 -97.51
CA SER A 282 29.77 -34.44 -97.09
C SER A 282 29.11 -35.27 -95.99
N ALA A 283 29.27 -36.60 -96.01
CA ALA A 283 28.79 -37.47 -94.94
C ALA A 283 29.54 -37.18 -93.62
N LYS A 284 30.86 -37.07 -93.69
CA LYS A 284 31.70 -36.73 -92.53
C LYS A 284 31.36 -35.34 -91.95
N SER A 285 31.21 -34.31 -92.80
CA SER A 285 30.79 -32.98 -92.34
C SER A 285 29.38 -33.00 -91.74
N SER A 286 28.49 -33.84 -92.23
CA SER A 286 27.14 -33.99 -91.64
C SER A 286 27.20 -34.62 -90.25
N GLU A 287 28.08 -35.60 -90.03
CA GLU A 287 28.34 -36.20 -88.71
C GLU A 287 28.93 -35.18 -87.72
N GLU A 288 29.86 -34.34 -88.18
CA GLU A 288 30.41 -33.23 -87.36
C GLU A 288 29.30 -32.22 -86.98
N ILE A 289 28.41 -31.87 -87.90
CA ILE A 289 27.26 -30.99 -87.62
C ILE A 289 26.27 -31.66 -86.66
N ASP A 290 25.99 -32.96 -86.81
CA ASP A 290 25.09 -33.69 -85.92
C ASP A 290 25.58 -33.67 -84.46
N ASN A 291 26.88 -33.89 -84.26
CA ASN A 291 27.49 -33.79 -82.93
C ASN A 291 27.36 -32.38 -82.34
N LEU A 292 27.63 -31.33 -83.13
CA LEU A 292 27.45 -29.93 -82.68
C LEU A 292 25.98 -29.63 -82.32
N ILE A 293 25.01 -30.17 -83.07
CA ILE A 293 23.59 -29.97 -82.77
C ILE A 293 23.19 -30.72 -81.49
N ARG A 294 23.74 -31.91 -81.23
CA ARG A 294 23.56 -32.60 -79.94
C ARG A 294 24.08 -31.77 -78.77
N GLU A 295 25.29 -31.22 -78.88
CA GLU A 295 25.86 -30.34 -77.86
C GLU A 295 24.96 -29.11 -77.61
N ILE A 296 24.47 -28.46 -78.67
CA ILE A 296 23.53 -27.33 -78.57
C ILE A 296 22.22 -27.75 -77.88
N GLN A 297 21.67 -28.94 -78.19
CA GLN A 297 20.45 -29.44 -77.56
C GLN A 297 20.65 -29.72 -76.06
N GLU A 298 21.78 -30.31 -75.69
CA GLU A 298 22.15 -30.55 -74.29
C GLU A 298 22.28 -29.21 -73.53
N GLU A 299 22.90 -28.20 -74.14
CA GLU A 299 23.04 -26.86 -73.54
C GLU A 299 21.70 -26.10 -73.43
N ILE A 300 20.80 -26.27 -74.41
CA ILE A 300 19.43 -25.75 -74.36
C ILE A 300 18.66 -26.37 -73.17
N GLN A 301 18.75 -27.68 -72.97
CA GLN A 301 18.10 -28.33 -71.82
C GLN A 301 18.63 -27.82 -70.48
N HIS A 302 19.95 -27.62 -70.38
CA HIS A 302 20.55 -27.00 -69.20
C HIS A 302 20.04 -25.58 -68.97
N THR A 303 19.91 -24.79 -70.04
CA THR A 303 19.40 -23.42 -69.98
C THR A 303 17.95 -23.38 -69.51
N VAL A 304 17.08 -24.27 -70.00
CA VAL A 304 15.67 -24.35 -69.55
C VAL A 304 15.58 -24.64 -68.06
N LYS A 305 16.36 -25.61 -67.54
CA LYS A 305 16.41 -25.90 -66.10
C LYS A 305 16.87 -24.68 -65.29
N GLY A 306 17.86 -23.94 -65.79
CA GLY A 306 18.34 -22.71 -65.15
C GLY A 306 17.27 -21.60 -65.10
N ILE A 307 16.48 -21.46 -66.17
CA ILE A 307 15.35 -20.53 -66.24
C ILE A 307 14.24 -20.91 -65.26
N ASP A 308 13.86 -22.19 -65.20
CA ASP A 308 12.84 -22.67 -64.26
C ASP A 308 13.27 -22.45 -62.80
N SER A 309 14.52 -22.76 -62.47
CA SER A 309 15.09 -22.50 -61.15
C SER A 309 15.12 -21.00 -60.82
N SER A 310 15.45 -20.15 -61.81
CA SER A 310 15.45 -18.70 -61.63
C SER A 310 14.05 -18.17 -61.36
N ALA A 311 13.04 -18.69 -62.07
CA ALA A 311 11.64 -18.31 -61.85
C ALA A 311 11.18 -18.64 -60.42
N GLN A 312 11.58 -19.79 -59.89
CA GLN A 312 11.27 -20.18 -58.50
C GLN A 312 11.92 -19.21 -57.49
N GLU A 313 13.23 -18.96 -57.62
CA GLU A 313 13.97 -18.04 -56.72
C GLU A 313 13.38 -16.62 -56.73
N ILE A 314 12.90 -16.15 -57.88
CA ILE A 314 12.24 -14.84 -57.99
C ILE A 314 10.89 -14.82 -57.25
N GLU A 315 10.11 -15.89 -57.32
CA GLU A 315 8.83 -15.99 -56.60
C GLU A 315 9.04 -16.04 -55.08
N GLU A 316 10.02 -16.83 -54.62
CA GLU A 316 10.43 -16.86 -53.21
C GLU A 316 10.92 -15.46 -52.75
N GLY A 317 11.71 -14.77 -53.58
CA GLY A 317 12.13 -13.40 -53.32
C GLY A 317 10.97 -12.40 -53.21
N ARG A 318 9.92 -12.58 -54.01
CA ARG A 318 8.70 -11.77 -53.94
C ARG A 318 7.97 -11.97 -52.61
N GLU A 319 7.85 -13.21 -52.15
CA GLU A 319 7.20 -13.53 -50.88
C GLU A 319 7.95 -12.93 -49.68
N VAL A 320 9.28 -12.98 -49.68
CA VAL A 320 10.13 -12.35 -48.64
C VAL A 320 9.91 -10.83 -48.57
N VAL A 321 9.76 -10.15 -49.70
CA VAL A 321 9.46 -8.71 -49.75
C VAL A 321 8.08 -8.43 -49.16
N ASP A 322 7.06 -9.20 -49.51
CA ASP A 322 5.70 -9.04 -48.98
C ASP A 322 5.65 -9.26 -47.46
N MET A 323 6.34 -10.30 -46.96
CA MET A 323 6.47 -10.55 -45.52
C MET A 323 7.16 -9.39 -44.79
N SER A 324 8.21 -8.82 -45.39
CA SER A 324 8.93 -7.68 -44.82
C SER A 324 8.05 -6.43 -44.70
N LEU A 325 7.21 -6.17 -45.71
CA LEU A 325 6.22 -5.09 -45.68
C LEU A 325 5.18 -5.28 -44.58
N LYS A 326 4.68 -6.51 -44.41
CA LYS A 326 3.73 -6.86 -43.33
C LYS A 326 4.34 -6.67 -41.94
N ALA A 327 5.57 -7.13 -41.74
CA ALA A 327 6.28 -6.98 -40.46
C ALA A 327 6.43 -5.51 -40.03
N LEU A 328 6.66 -4.60 -40.98
CA LEU A 328 6.73 -3.16 -40.69
C LEU A 328 5.40 -2.57 -40.24
N VAL A 329 4.29 -3.02 -40.83
CA VAL A 329 2.94 -2.62 -40.38
C VAL A 329 2.71 -3.08 -38.94
N GLU A 330 3.11 -4.30 -38.61
CA GLU A 330 3.00 -4.84 -37.26
C GLU A 330 3.85 -4.07 -36.24
N ILE A 331 5.10 -3.73 -36.60
CA ILE A 331 5.96 -2.86 -35.77
C ILE A 331 5.28 -1.52 -35.50
N GLY A 332 4.67 -0.89 -36.51
CA GLY A 332 3.93 0.36 -36.32
C GLY A 332 2.76 0.24 -35.35
N ASN A 333 2.01 -0.87 -35.42
CA ASN A 333 0.93 -1.13 -34.48
C ASN A 333 1.47 -1.32 -33.05
N LYS A 334 2.59 -2.04 -32.89
CA LYS A 334 3.23 -2.25 -31.58
C LYS A 334 3.76 -0.95 -30.98
N VAL A 335 4.33 -0.06 -31.78
CA VAL A 335 4.73 1.28 -31.31
C VAL A 335 3.52 2.09 -30.84
N ALA A 336 2.38 2.01 -31.53
CA ALA A 336 1.15 2.67 -31.10
C ALA A 336 0.58 2.09 -29.79
N GLU A 337 0.66 0.78 -29.59
CA GLU A 337 0.26 0.11 -28.34
C GLU A 337 1.13 0.58 -27.15
N VAL A 338 2.45 0.63 -27.33
CA VAL A 338 3.37 1.12 -26.30
C VAL A 338 3.13 2.61 -26.00
N ALA A 339 2.73 3.41 -27.00
CA ALA A 339 2.34 4.80 -26.80
C ALA A 339 1.12 4.94 -25.88
N ALA A 340 0.09 4.11 -26.07
CA ALA A 340 -1.10 4.12 -25.23
C ALA A 340 -0.76 3.74 -23.78
N VAL A 341 0.10 2.73 -23.58
CA VAL A 341 0.56 2.33 -22.24
C VAL A 341 1.37 3.46 -21.56
N ALA A 342 2.20 4.19 -22.31
CA ALA A 342 2.93 5.33 -21.76
C ALA A 342 2.00 6.47 -21.31
N GLU A 343 0.91 6.72 -22.04
CA GLU A 343 -0.10 7.71 -21.68
C GLU A 343 -0.91 7.28 -20.43
N GLU A 344 -1.27 6.00 -20.34
CA GLU A 344 -1.88 5.40 -19.15
C GLU A 344 -0.97 5.51 -17.92
N ASN A 345 0.32 5.20 -18.07
CA ASN A 345 1.31 5.32 -17.00
C ASN A 345 1.45 6.77 -16.51
N ALA A 346 1.42 7.75 -17.42
CA ALA A 346 1.43 9.17 -17.04
C ALA A 346 0.20 9.52 -16.19
N SER A 347 -1.00 9.10 -16.62
CA SER A 347 -2.22 9.32 -15.84
C SER A 347 -2.21 8.60 -14.50
N ALA A 348 -1.68 7.37 -14.43
CA ALA A 348 -1.57 6.61 -13.19
C ALA A 348 -0.58 7.28 -12.22
N THR A 349 0.49 7.86 -12.75
CA THR A 349 1.48 8.63 -11.97
C THR A 349 0.86 9.88 -11.36
N ASP A 350 0.05 10.63 -12.12
CA ASP A 350 -0.66 11.80 -11.59
C ASP A 350 -1.61 11.43 -10.44
N GLN A 351 -2.34 10.32 -10.58
CA GLN A 351 -3.20 9.79 -9.52
C GLN A 351 -2.40 9.35 -8.28
N ALA A 352 -1.28 8.65 -8.49
CA ALA A 352 -0.40 8.22 -7.41
C ALA A 352 0.20 9.43 -6.66
N SER A 353 0.57 10.49 -7.38
CA SER A 353 1.05 11.74 -6.77
C SER A 353 0.00 12.37 -5.88
N ALA A 354 -1.26 12.46 -6.34
CA ALA A 354 -2.35 12.97 -5.52
C ALA A 354 -2.62 12.11 -4.27
N ALA A 355 -2.50 10.78 -4.40
CA ALA A 355 -2.64 9.85 -3.28
C ALA A 355 -1.52 10.04 -2.24
N VAL A 356 -0.27 10.24 -2.69
CA VAL A 356 0.87 10.55 -1.82
C VAL A 356 0.61 11.83 -1.03
N ASP A 357 0.16 12.91 -1.69
CA ASP A 357 -0.15 14.18 -1.02
C ASP A 357 -1.25 14.03 0.05
N GLN A 358 -2.29 13.25 -0.25
CA GLN A 358 -3.35 12.92 0.70
C GLN A 358 -2.81 12.11 1.88
N GLN A 359 -1.95 11.13 1.62
CA GLN A 359 -1.36 10.27 2.65
C GLN A 359 -0.39 11.04 3.56
N THR A 360 0.38 11.98 3.02
CA THR A 360 1.20 12.91 3.82
C THR A 360 0.32 13.74 4.76
N THR A 361 -0.80 14.27 4.25
CA THR A 361 -1.74 15.06 5.07
C THR A 361 -2.36 14.20 6.17
N ALA A 362 -2.84 13.00 5.84
CA ALA A 362 -3.43 12.08 6.81
C ALA A 362 -2.43 11.64 7.89
N THR A 363 -1.18 11.36 7.50
CA THR A 363 -0.09 11.01 8.43
C THR A 363 0.20 12.16 9.40
N ALA A 364 0.21 13.40 8.92
CA ALA A 364 0.39 14.57 9.78
C ALA A 364 -0.77 14.75 10.77
N GLU A 365 -2.02 14.54 10.33
CA GLU A 365 -3.21 14.58 11.19
C GLU A 365 -3.20 13.49 12.26
N ILE A 366 -2.83 12.26 11.90
CA ILE A 366 -2.70 11.14 12.84
C ILE A 366 -1.64 11.46 13.89
N SER A 367 -0.45 11.93 13.48
CA SER A 367 0.63 12.29 14.39
C SER A 367 0.17 13.35 15.41
N HIS A 368 -0.48 14.42 14.94
CA HIS A 368 -1.03 15.46 15.80
C HIS A 368 -2.11 14.94 16.75
N SER A 369 -3.01 14.07 16.26
CA SER A 369 -4.08 13.48 17.05
C SER A 369 -3.53 12.54 18.14
N SER A 370 -2.53 11.72 17.82
CA SER A 370 -1.88 10.82 18.76
C SER A 370 -1.14 11.60 19.83
N GLN A 371 -0.42 12.66 19.47
CA GLN A 371 0.23 13.53 20.45
C GLN A 371 -0.79 14.21 21.39
N SER A 372 -1.88 14.74 20.82
CA SER A 372 -2.95 15.37 21.60
C SER A 372 -3.64 14.37 22.55
N THR A 373 -3.88 13.15 22.07
CA THR A 373 -4.51 12.07 22.87
C THR A 373 -3.59 11.61 24.00
N ALA A 374 -2.29 11.50 23.74
CA ALA A 374 -1.30 11.21 24.78
C ALA A 374 -1.29 12.29 25.87
N THR A 375 -1.27 13.58 25.49
CA THR A 375 -1.32 14.69 26.44
C THR A 375 -2.63 14.70 27.24
N LEU A 376 -3.78 14.46 26.61
CA LEU A 376 -5.07 14.37 27.31
C LEU A 376 -5.11 13.19 28.30
N ALA A 377 -4.51 12.07 27.94
CA ALA A 377 -4.41 10.91 28.82
C ALA A 377 -3.50 11.17 30.02
N GLU A 378 -2.36 11.84 29.82
CA GLU A 378 -1.47 12.30 30.91
C GLU A 378 -2.17 13.31 31.83
N GLU A 379 -2.94 14.26 31.27
CA GLU A 379 -3.75 15.18 32.07
C GLU A 379 -4.82 14.47 32.89
N LEU A 380 -5.47 13.46 32.30
CA LEU A 380 -6.46 12.63 32.98
C LEU A 380 -5.82 11.85 34.12
N GLU A 381 -4.67 11.22 33.87
CA GLU A 381 -3.89 10.51 34.90
C GLU A 381 -3.55 11.45 36.06
N ASN A 382 -3.08 12.67 35.77
CA ASN A 382 -2.76 13.67 36.79
C ASN A 382 -3.99 14.14 37.59
N LYS A 383 -5.17 14.21 36.96
CA LYS A 383 -6.42 14.52 37.68
C LYS A 383 -6.86 13.38 38.59
N VAL A 384 -6.66 12.14 38.16
CA VAL A 384 -7.05 10.92 38.90
C VAL A 384 -6.05 10.61 40.02
N SER A 385 -4.78 10.96 39.86
CA SER A 385 -3.74 10.77 40.90
C SER A 385 -3.98 11.59 42.18
N LYS A 386 -4.87 12.59 42.13
CA LYS A 386 -5.35 13.32 43.31
C LYS A 386 -6.13 12.41 44.28
N PHE A 387 -6.68 11.30 43.78
CA PHE A 387 -7.36 10.30 44.60
C PHE A 387 -6.33 9.31 45.15
N LYS A 388 -6.26 9.18 46.48
CA LYS A 388 -5.38 8.21 47.14
C LYS A 388 -6.03 6.84 47.12
N LEU A 389 -5.37 5.88 46.48
CA LEU A 389 -5.75 4.47 46.48
C LEU A 389 -4.90 3.72 47.51
N SER A 390 -5.47 2.69 48.15
CA SER A 390 -4.65 1.82 49.00
C SER A 390 -3.76 0.99 48.09
N ASP A 391 -2.45 1.22 48.15
CA ASP A 391 -1.45 0.35 47.53
C ASP A 391 -1.52 -1.03 48.20
N ASN A 392 -2.38 -1.89 47.68
CA ASN A 392 -2.34 -3.33 47.90
C ASN A 392 -1.85 -3.99 46.60
N SER A 393 -0.62 -3.65 46.22
CA SER A 393 0.22 -4.47 45.35
C SER A 393 1.67 -4.22 45.74
N GLU A 394 2.25 -5.19 46.43
CA GLU A 394 3.67 -5.47 46.32
C GLU A 394 4.04 -5.51 44.82
N GLU A 395 5.18 -4.92 44.48
CA GLU A 395 5.65 -4.55 43.13
C GLU A 395 5.17 -3.19 42.63
N SER A 396 5.86 -2.16 43.11
CA SER A 396 6.00 -0.90 42.41
C SER A 396 7.05 -1.05 41.29
N PRO A 397 6.71 -0.90 40.00
CA PRO A 397 7.68 -0.60 38.96
C PRO A 397 7.95 0.93 38.89
N SER A 398 7.92 1.63 40.03
CA SER A 398 8.19 3.08 40.06
C SER A 398 9.68 3.46 40.05
N ASP A 399 10.60 2.50 40.00
CA ASP A 399 12.03 2.77 39.86
C ASP A 399 12.57 2.17 38.55
N LEU A 400 12.24 2.86 37.44
CA LEU A 400 13.08 3.19 36.26
C LEU A 400 12.31 3.07 34.93
N PRO A 401 12.45 4.01 33.96
CA PRO A 401 13.31 5.21 33.97
C PRO A 401 12.55 6.51 33.60
N ILE A 402 12.12 7.28 34.61
CA ILE A 402 11.94 8.74 34.47
C ILE A 402 13.29 9.45 34.16
N LYS A 403 14.42 8.75 34.35
CA LYS A 403 15.76 9.25 33.98
C LYS A 403 16.15 9.11 32.51
N GLU A 404 15.40 8.35 31.69
CA GLU A 404 15.57 8.39 30.22
C GLU A 404 14.62 9.38 29.54
N LEU A 405 13.59 9.84 30.25
CA LEU A 405 12.59 10.82 29.78
C LEU A 405 13.14 12.26 29.65
N GLU A 406 14.20 12.63 30.37
CA GLU A 406 14.88 13.92 30.17
C GLU A 406 15.81 13.94 28.94
N LYS A 407 16.17 12.78 28.37
CA LYS A 407 17.00 12.71 27.15
C LYS A 407 16.17 12.79 25.86
N SER A 408 14.92 12.31 25.86
CA SER A 408 14.04 12.39 24.67
C SER A 408 13.32 13.73 24.54
N GLN A 409 13.14 14.48 25.63
CA GLN A 409 12.58 15.84 25.59
C GLN A 409 13.52 16.91 25.02
N ASN A 410 14.75 16.56 24.62
CA ASN A 410 15.69 17.49 23.98
C ASN A 410 15.62 17.47 22.44
N LEU A 411 14.53 16.96 21.87
CA LEU A 411 14.18 17.23 20.47
C LEU A 411 13.92 18.73 20.33
N ALA A 412 14.83 19.41 19.64
CA ALA A 412 14.77 20.84 19.38
C ALA A 412 13.36 21.26 18.92
N PRO A 413 12.88 22.48 19.28
CA PRO A 413 11.53 22.92 18.94
C PRO A 413 11.27 22.73 17.44
N GLN A 414 10.26 21.92 17.10
CA GLN A 414 9.89 21.61 15.71
C GLN A 414 9.60 22.88 14.88
N GLU A 415 9.30 24.02 15.50
CA GLU A 415 9.19 25.32 14.83
C GLU A 415 10.49 25.75 14.12
N GLN A 416 11.67 25.48 14.70
CA GLN A 416 12.94 25.87 14.07
C GLN A 416 13.32 24.96 12.90
N ILE A 417 12.91 23.69 12.93
CA ILE A 417 13.14 22.73 11.84
C ILE A 417 12.18 23.01 10.68
N ILE A 418 10.91 23.32 10.95
CA ILE A 418 9.94 23.68 9.91
C ILE A 418 10.32 25.00 9.24
N GLU A 419 10.77 26.01 10.00
CA GLU A 419 11.18 27.30 9.43
C GLU A 419 12.50 27.20 8.64
N THR A 420 13.44 26.37 9.09
CA THR A 420 14.69 26.09 8.36
C THR A 420 14.46 25.22 7.13
N LYS A 421 13.54 24.22 7.19
CA LYS A 421 13.19 23.32 6.07
C LYS A 421 12.34 24.04 5.01
N ASN A 422 11.42 24.91 5.42
CA ASN A 422 10.69 25.79 4.49
C ASN A 422 11.60 26.88 3.90
N GLY A 423 12.56 27.41 4.67
CA GLY A 423 13.59 28.31 4.16
C GLY A 423 14.54 27.63 3.16
N LEU A 424 14.90 26.37 3.38
CA LEU A 424 15.69 25.55 2.45
C LEU A 424 14.90 25.17 1.20
N MET A 425 13.63 24.75 1.34
CA MET A 425 12.72 24.49 0.21
C MET A 425 12.54 25.75 -0.63
N THR A 426 12.31 26.91 -0.01
CA THR A 426 12.17 28.18 -0.74
C THR A 426 13.46 28.58 -1.46
N LYS A 427 14.64 28.31 -0.87
CA LYS A 427 15.94 28.51 -1.53
C LYS A 427 16.22 27.47 -2.63
N LEU A 428 15.78 26.22 -2.48
CA LEU A 428 15.87 25.17 -3.49
C LEU A 428 14.94 25.48 -4.68
N PHE A 429 13.73 25.97 -4.42
CA PHE A 429 12.79 26.40 -5.46
C PHE A 429 13.20 27.71 -6.12
N SER A 430 13.78 28.68 -5.40
CA SER A 430 14.31 29.91 -6.03
C SER A 430 15.54 29.63 -6.90
N LYS A 431 16.42 28.71 -6.47
CA LYS A 431 17.59 28.27 -7.25
C LYS A 431 17.21 27.37 -8.43
N LYS A 432 16.05 26.71 -8.39
CA LYS A 432 15.46 26.00 -9.54
C LYS A 432 14.78 26.96 -10.53
N LYS A 433 14.31 28.12 -10.06
CA LYS A 433 13.78 29.20 -10.91
C LYS A 433 14.87 29.97 -11.66
N ASP A 434 16.13 29.94 -11.20
CA ASP A 434 17.27 30.43 -11.99
C ASP A 434 17.71 29.46 -13.11
N LYS A 435 17.22 28.21 -13.12
CA LYS A 435 17.48 27.24 -14.19
C LYS A 435 16.53 27.35 -15.40
N THR A 436 15.66 28.36 -15.45
CA THR A 436 14.91 28.68 -16.69
C THR A 436 15.77 29.33 -17.78
N ASN A 437 17.08 29.48 -17.58
CA ASN A 437 18.00 29.89 -18.65
C ASN A 437 18.60 28.71 -19.44
N THR A 438 18.15 27.48 -19.17
CA THR A 438 18.60 26.26 -19.87
C THR A 438 18.28 26.24 -21.36
N LYS A 439 17.32 27.04 -21.83
CA LYS A 439 17.08 27.23 -23.27
C LYS A 439 18.20 28.04 -23.95
N SER A 440 18.78 29.02 -23.26
CA SER A 440 19.91 29.80 -23.76
C SER A 440 21.21 28.99 -23.78
N GLU A 441 21.43 28.11 -22.80
CA GLU A 441 22.62 27.23 -22.78
C GLU A 441 22.53 26.11 -23.83
N PHE A 442 21.33 25.58 -24.12
CA PHE A 442 21.13 24.58 -25.16
C PHE A 442 21.27 25.16 -26.58
N ASP A 443 20.76 26.38 -26.81
CA ASP A 443 20.90 27.08 -28.09
C ASP A 443 22.37 27.49 -28.34
N GLN A 444 23.13 27.80 -27.28
CA GLN A 444 24.54 28.16 -27.37
C GLN A 444 25.44 26.92 -27.56
N LEU A 445 25.13 25.80 -26.90
CA LEU A 445 25.83 24.53 -27.11
C LEU A 445 25.57 23.97 -28.52
N ALA A 446 24.35 24.12 -29.04
CA ALA A 446 23.99 23.72 -30.40
C ALA A 446 24.63 24.61 -31.49
N SER A 447 24.86 25.90 -31.19
CA SER A 447 25.62 26.81 -32.06
C SER A 447 27.10 26.45 -32.12
N ASP A 448 27.70 26.03 -31.00
CA ASP A 448 29.12 25.70 -30.91
C ASP A 448 29.48 24.30 -31.44
N THR A 449 28.50 23.39 -31.60
CA THR A 449 28.71 22.03 -32.14
C THR A 449 28.40 21.86 -33.63
N LEU A 450 27.78 22.86 -34.28
CA LEU A 450 27.38 22.80 -35.69
C LEU A 450 28.02 23.90 -36.57
N GLY A 451 29.02 24.61 -36.06
CA GLY A 451 29.79 25.61 -36.82
C GLY A 451 31.25 25.19 -37.04
N ASP A 452 31.65 25.22 -38.30
CA ASP A 452 33.03 25.12 -38.84
C ASP A 452 33.60 23.71 -39.10
N ASP A 453 33.00 23.02 -40.09
CA ASP A 453 33.74 22.15 -41.01
C ASP A 453 33.22 22.36 -42.45
N GLU A 454 33.48 23.57 -42.98
CA GLU A 454 33.61 23.80 -44.44
C GLU A 454 35.06 24.23 -44.74
N ASN A 455 35.90 23.25 -45.07
CA ASN A 455 36.93 23.30 -46.12
C ASN A 455 37.64 21.96 -46.31
#